data_AF-A0A920MHF2-F1
#
_entry.id   AF-A0A920MHF2-F1
#
_cell.length_a   1.000
_cell.length_b   1.000
_cell.length_c   1.000
_cell.angle_alpha   90.00
_cell.angle_beta   90.00
_cell.angle_gamma   90.00
#
_symmetry.space_group_name_H-M   'P 1'
#
loop_
_entity.id
_entity.type
_entity.pdbx_description
1 polymer ?
#
loop_
_entity_poly.entity_id
_entity_poly.type
_entity_poly.pdbx_seq_one_letter_code
_entity_poly.pdbx_strand_id
1 'polypeptide(L)' 'MVEMKKLGVIGNPIKHSLSPEIHTIFAREHGIDISYTKIESTIDSFNKDVEEFFSK' A
#
# COMPACT_ATOMS: atom_id res chain seq x y z
N MET A 1 -19.81 -11.21 -2.41
CA MET A 1 -18.74 -10.42 -3.06
C MET A 1 -17.62 -10.31 -2.05
N VAL A 2 -16.39 -10.69 -2.40
CA VAL A 2 -15.24 -10.56 -1.48
C VAL A 2 -14.86 -9.08 -1.44
N GLU A 3 -14.71 -8.53 -0.23
CA GLU A 3 -14.30 -7.14 -0.04
C GLU A 3 -12.82 -7.00 -0.40
N MET A 4 -12.52 -6.14 -1.39
CA MET A 4 -11.15 -5.85 -1.82
C MET A 4 -10.43 -5.01 -0.74
N LYS A 5 -9.32 -5.52 -0.19
CA LYS A 5 -8.54 -4.81 0.83
C LYS A 5 -7.62 -3.78 0.19
N LYS A 6 -7.69 -2.52 0.63
CA LYS A 6 -6.75 -1.47 0.24
C LYS A 6 -5.52 -1.51 1.14
N LEU A 7 -4.34 -1.69 0.54
CA LEU A 7 -3.05 -1.76 1.22
C LEU A 7 -2.07 -0.79 0.56
N GLY A 8 -1.00 -0.44 1.25
CA GLY A 8 0.03 0.41 0.69
C GLY A 8 1.33 0.41 1.50
N VAL A 9 2.39 0.90 0.86
CA VAL A 9 3.69 1.15 1.49
C VAL A 9 4.01 2.63 1.38
N ILE A 10 4.38 3.25 2.52
CA ILE A 10 4.72 4.67 2.60
C ILE A 10 6.22 4.80 2.88
N GLY A 11 6.93 5.63 2.11
CA GLY A 11 8.36 5.88 2.34
C GLY A 11 8.97 6.88 1.35
N ASN A 12 10.29 7.12 1.48
CA ASN A 12 11.05 8.00 0.60
C ASN A 12 12.56 7.65 0.65
N PRO A 13 13.21 7.34 -0.50
CA PRO A 13 12.63 7.15 -1.82
C PRO A 13 11.92 5.79 -1.92
N ILE A 14 10.70 5.75 -2.47
CA ILE A 14 9.88 4.53 -2.49
C ILE A 14 9.84 3.82 -3.86
N LYS A 15 10.32 4.47 -4.92
CA LYS A 15 10.20 4.01 -6.32
C LYS A 15 10.62 2.56 -6.53
N HIS A 16 11.73 2.14 -5.91
CA HIS A 16 12.31 0.80 -6.08
C HIS A 16 11.76 -0.25 -5.09
N SER A 17 10.80 0.10 -4.23
CA SER A 17 10.22 -0.86 -3.29
C SER A 17 9.56 -2.03 -4.03
N LEU A 18 9.90 -3.25 -3.64
CA LEU A 18 9.29 -4.48 -4.14
C LEU A 18 8.05 -4.89 -3.33
N SER A 19 7.70 -4.15 -2.26
CA SER A 19 6.57 -4.49 -1.39
C SER A 19 5.26 -4.72 -2.15
N PRO A 20 4.87 -3.89 -3.16
CA PRO A 20 3.64 -4.16 -3.89
C PRO A 20 3.64 -5.51 -4.61
N GLU A 21 4.76 -5.88 -5.24
CA GLU A 21 4.88 -7.14 -5.98
C GLU A 21 4.80 -8.34 -5.02
N ILE A 22 5.58 -8.30 -3.93
CA ILE A 22 5.62 -9.36 -2.91
C ILE A 22 4.22 -9.58 -2.31
N HIS A 23 3.53 -8.50 -1.92
CA HIS A 23 2.21 -8.62 -1.31
C HIS A 23 1.11 -9.01 -2.31
N THR A 24 1.21 -8.60 -3.58
CA THR A 24 0.30 -9.08 -4.63
C THR A 24 0.48 -10.59 -4.88
N ILE A 25 1.71 -11.10 -4.85
CA ILE A 25 1.98 -12.54 -4.96
C ILE A 25 1.34 -13.29 -3.79
N PHE A 26 1.58 -12.85 -2.55
CA PHE A 26 0.97 -13.49 -1.37
C PHE A 26 -0.56 -13.46 -1.39
N ALA A 27 -1.15 -12.33 -1.78
CA ALA A 27 -2.59 -12.21 -1.88
C ALA A 27 -3.18 -13.19 -2.90
N ARG A 28 -2.53 -13.34 -4.06
CA ARG A 28 -2.91 -14.33 -5.08
C ARG A 28 -2.84 -15.76 -4.53
N GLU A 29 -1.76 -16.12 -3.84
CA GLU A 29 -1.58 -17.46 -3.28
C GLU A 29 -2.64 -17.81 -2.21
N HIS A 30 -3.14 -16.82 -1.49
CA HIS A 30 -4.13 -16.99 -0.43
C HIS A 30 -5.57 -16.71 -0.87
N GLY A 31 -5.80 -16.40 -2.15
CA GLY A 31 -7.12 -16.04 -2.66
C GLY A 31 -7.71 -14.76 -2.04
N ILE A 32 -6.85 -13.85 -1.59
CA ILE A 32 -7.24 -12.57 -0.99
C ILE A 32 -7.25 -11.51 -2.10
N ASP A 33 -8.35 -10.80 -2.23
CA ASP A 33 -8.45 -9.67 -3.16
C ASP A 33 -7.87 -8.40 -2.51
N ILE A 34 -6.87 -7.80 -3.16
CA ILE A 34 -6.18 -6.60 -2.65
C ILE A 34 -5.94 -5.57 -3.75
N SER A 35 -5.93 -4.30 -3.36
CA SER A 35 -5.29 -3.21 -4.09
C SER A 35 -4.06 -2.76 -3.30
N TYR A 36 -2.92 -2.59 -3.96
CA TYR A 36 -1.66 -2.21 -3.31
C TYR A 36 -1.04 -1.00 -3.98
N THR A 37 -0.72 0.05 -3.22
CA THR A 37 -0.11 1.29 -3.74
C THR A 37 1.21 1.65 -3.08
N LYS A 38 2.07 2.40 -3.79
CA LYS A 38 3.25 3.06 -3.21
C LYS A 38 2.90 4.51 -2.95
N ILE A 39 3.24 5.02 -1.77
CA ILE A 39 3.00 6.42 -1.38
C ILE A 39 4.36 7.02 -1.05
N GLU A 40 4.77 7.99 -1.86
CA GLU A 40 6.00 8.74 -1.59
C GLU A 40 5.70 9.84 -0.59
N SER A 41 6.37 9.80 0.57
CA SER A 41 6.11 10.70 1.69
C SER A 41 7.41 11.22 2.28
N THR A 42 7.44 12.52 2.54
CA THR A 42 8.50 13.13 3.34
C THR A 42 8.25 12.90 4.84
N ILE A 43 9.23 13.26 5.68
CA ILE A 43 9.05 13.24 7.15
C ILE A 43 7.91 14.18 7.56
N ASP A 44 7.86 15.37 6.97
CA ASP A 44 6.87 16.40 7.31
C ASP A 44 5.45 16.05 6.82
N SER A 45 5.33 15.25 5.75
CA SER A 45 4.03 14.87 5.18
C SER A 45 3.48 13.55 5.70
N PHE A 46 4.27 12.75 6.43
CA PHE A 46 3.91 11.37 6.80
C PHE A 46 2.55 11.22 7.48
N ASN A 47 2.27 12.02 8.52
CA ASN A 47 1.00 11.93 9.23
C ASN A 47 -0.19 12.22 8.32
N LYS A 48 -0.07 13.25 7.48
CA LYS A 48 -1.11 13.61 6.51
C LYS A 48 -1.33 12.49 5.49
N ASP A 49 -0.25 11.92 4.95
CA ASP A 49 -0.32 10.88 3.92
C ASP A 49 -0.92 9.58 4.49
N VAL A 50 -0.65 9.26 5.76
CA VAL A 50 -1.30 8.16 6.50
C VAL A 50 -2.79 8.42 6.70
N GLU A 51 -3.15 9.61 7.18
CA GLU A 51 -4.55 10.00 7.39
C GLU A 51 -5.35 9.95 6.08
N GLU A 52 -4.78 10.47 4.98
CA GLU A 52 -5.41 10.42 3.67
C GLU A 52 -5.63 8.97 3.20
N PHE A 53 -4.65 8.09 3.43
CA PHE A 53 -4.75 6.67 3.07
C PHE A 53 -5.92 5.96 3.78
N PHE A 54 -6.11 6.22 5.08
CA PHE A 54 -7.17 5.59 5.87
C PHE A 54 -8.54 6.27 5.76
N SER A 55 -8.60 7.50 5.24
CA SER A 55 -9.87 8.21 5.02
C SER A 55 -10.70 7.71 3.83
N LYS A 56 -10.17 6.75 3.04
CA LYS A 56 -10.76 6.24 1.77
C LYS A 56 -11.14 4.77 1.84
#